data_AF-A0A1V4S6Y9-F1
#
_entry.id   AF-A0A1V4S6Y9-F1
#
_cell.length_a   1.000
_cell.length_b   1.000
_cell.length_c   1.000
_cell.angle_alpha   90.00
_cell.angle_beta   90.00
_cell.angle_gamma   90.00
#
_symmetry.space_group_name_H-M   'P 1'
#
loop_
_entity.id
_entity.type
_entity.pdbx_description
1 polymer ?
#
loop_
_entity_poly.entity_id
_entity_poly.type
_entity_poly.pdbx_seq_one_letter_code
_entity_poly.pdbx_strand_id
1 'polypeptide(L)'
;MNRILEIDPESMCAVVQPGVVNADLQKEVEKYRLMYPPDPASMFVCTLGGNVALNAGGPRGVKYGVTRDYLLGLDVVLPNGVIIRTGGKTLKNV
;
A
#
# COMPACT_ATOMS: atom_id res chain seq x y z
N MET A 1 -1.35 13.90 5.08
CA MET A 1 -2.09 12.65 4.74
C MET A 1 -1.18 11.45 4.99
N ASN A 2 -0.83 11.14 6.24
CA ASN A 2 0.14 10.11 6.61
C ASN A 2 -0.36 9.18 7.72
N ARG A 3 -1.68 9.02 7.85
CA ARG A 3 -2.28 8.10 8.82
C ARG A 3 -2.49 6.71 8.20
N ILE A 4 -2.23 5.68 8.98
CA ILE A 4 -2.78 4.34 8.77
C ILE A 4 -4.19 4.38 9.34
N LEU A 5 -5.19 4.14 8.51
CA LEU A 5 -6.61 4.27 8.88
C LEU A 5 -7.16 2.96 9.44
N GLU A 6 -6.68 1.84 8.91
CA GLU A 6 -7.14 0.50 9.28
C GLU A 6 -6.03 -0.52 8.98
N ILE A 7 -5.87 -1.50 9.88
CA ILE A 7 -5.16 -2.75 9.62
C ILE A 7 -6.12 -3.86 10.06
N ASP A 8 -6.48 -4.73 9.11
CA ASP A 8 -7.28 -5.92 9.36
C ASP A 8 -6.37 -7.15 9.17
N PRO A 9 -5.90 -7.76 10.27
CA PRO A 9 -5.00 -8.89 10.19
C PRO A 9 -5.67 -10.18 9.66
N GLU A 10 -6.99 -10.31 9.81
CA GLU A 10 -7.71 -11.51 9.37
C GLU A 10 -7.82 -11.54 7.84
N SER A 11 -8.18 -10.41 7.24
CA SER A 11 -8.22 -10.26 5.78
C SER A 11 -6.86 -9.92 5.16
N MET A 12 -5.82 -9.70 5.98
CA MET A 12 -4.48 -9.25 5.57
C MET A 12 -4.51 -7.97 4.73
N CYS A 13 -5.40 -7.04 5.09
CA CYS A 13 -5.60 -5.78 4.37
C CYS A 13 -5.27 -4.59 5.26
N ALA A 14 -4.83 -3.50 4.63
CA ALA A 14 -4.64 -2.21 5.31
C ALA A 14 -5.19 -1.07 4.47
N VAL A 15 -5.79 -0.08 5.12
CA VAL A 15 -6.22 1.17 4.49
C VAL A 15 -5.32 2.28 5.01
N VAL A 16 -4.61 2.95 4.11
CA VAL A 16 -3.59 3.94 4.46
C VAL A 16 -3.76 5.21 3.65
N GLN A 17 -3.33 6.33 4.23
CA GLN A 17 -3.17 7.57 3.48
C GLN A 17 -1.87 7.54 2.64
N PRO A 18 -1.83 8.24 1.49
CA PRO A 18 -0.72 8.12 0.53
C PRO A 18 0.64 8.61 1.07
N GLY A 19 0.66 9.44 2.11
CA GLY A 19 1.89 9.95 2.73
C GLY A 19 2.45 9.06 3.85
N VAL A 20 1.87 7.88 4.13
CA VAL A 20 2.48 6.92 5.05
C VAL A 20 3.83 6.46 4.47
N VAL A 21 4.86 6.40 5.30
CA VAL A 21 6.19 5.90 4.90
C VAL A 21 6.13 4.37 4.82
N ASN A 22 6.79 3.78 3.82
CA ASN A 22 6.78 2.33 3.60
C ASN A 22 7.24 1.54 4.85
N ALA A 23 8.34 1.97 5.47
CA ALA A 23 8.85 1.35 6.69
C ALA A 23 7.90 1.48 7.89
N ASP A 24 7.13 2.57 7.98
CA ASP A 24 6.15 2.75 9.07
C ASP A 24 5.00 1.75 8.92
N LEU A 25 4.48 1.55 7.69
CA LEU A 25 3.49 0.51 7.43
C LEU A 25 4.04 -0.87 7.79
N GLN A 26 5.26 -1.19 7.35
CA GLN A 26 5.92 -2.47 7.64
C GLN A 26 6.01 -2.71 9.16
N LYS A 27 6.45 -1.72 9.92
CA LYS A 27 6.57 -1.80 11.38
C LYS A 27 5.22 -2.02 12.07
N GLU A 28 4.15 -1.41 11.58
CA GLU A 28 2.81 -1.58 12.16
C GLU A 28 2.23 -2.97 11.85
N VAL A 29 2.39 -3.49 10.64
CA VAL A 29 1.88 -4.84 10.29
C VAL A 29 2.68 -5.96 10.95
N GLU A 30 3.97 -5.74 11.25
CA GLU A 30 4.82 -6.69 11.99
C GLU A 30 4.29 -7.00 13.39
N LYS A 31 3.55 -6.07 14.03
CA LYS A 31 2.88 -6.31 15.33
C LYS A 31 1.87 -7.46 15.27
N TYR A 32 1.34 -7.74 14.08
CA TYR A 32 0.40 -8.82 13.80
C TYR A 32 1.08 -10.04 13.16
N ARG A 33 2.43 -10.07 13.12
CA ARG A 33 3.23 -11.09 12.42
C ARG A 33 2.96 -11.12 10.91
N LEU A 34 2.51 -10.00 10.35
CA LEU A 34 2.32 -9.80 8.91
C LEU A 34 3.49 -9.00 8.31
N MET A 35 3.51 -8.89 6.99
CA MET A 35 4.52 -8.16 6.24
C MET A 35 3.88 -7.46 5.05
N TYR A 36 4.30 -6.22 4.77
CA TYR A 36 4.12 -5.55 3.48
C TYR A 36 5.38 -5.79 2.63
N PRO A 37 5.31 -6.68 1.61
CA PRO A 37 6.54 -7.19 0.98
C PRO A 37 7.35 -6.22 0.13
N PRO A 38 6.75 -5.23 -0.58
CA PRO A 38 7.53 -4.26 -1.34
C PRO A 38 8.55 -3.52 -0.47
N ASP A 39 9.82 -3.71 -0.79
CA ASP A 39 10.98 -3.19 -0.04
C ASP A 39 11.92 -2.31 -0.89
N PRO A 40 11.46 -1.19 -1.48
CA PRO A 40 12.34 -0.28 -2.21
C PRO A 40 13.54 0.13 -1.34
N ALA A 41 14.70 0.36 -1.97
CA ALA A 41 15.91 0.79 -1.23
C ALA A 41 15.67 2.07 -0.41
N SER A 42 14.71 2.91 -0.84
CA SER A 42 14.26 4.12 -0.15
C SER A 42 13.16 3.89 0.90
N MET A 43 12.87 2.65 1.34
CA MET A 43 11.70 2.32 2.17
C MET A 43 11.56 3.13 3.47
N PHE A 44 12.67 3.65 4.01
CA PHE A 44 12.67 4.50 5.21
C PHE A 44 12.22 5.94 4.96
N VAL A 45 12.09 6.36 3.70
CA VAL A 45 11.71 7.73 3.31
C VAL A 45 10.64 7.80 2.23
N CYS A 46 10.49 6.78 1.39
CA CYS A 46 9.45 6.77 0.36
C CYS A 46 8.07 6.53 0.95
N THR A 47 7.09 7.19 0.36
CA THR A 47 5.70 7.11 0.77
C THR A 47 4.94 6.09 -0.06
N LEU A 48 3.85 5.54 0.48
CA LEU A 48 3.01 4.58 -0.24
C LEU A 48 2.45 5.17 -1.53
N GLY A 49 2.04 6.44 -1.53
CA GLY A 49 1.55 7.13 -2.73
C GLY A 49 2.63 7.25 -3.82
N GLY A 50 3.87 7.54 -3.45
CA GLY A 50 5.00 7.54 -4.39
C GLY A 50 5.29 6.15 -4.93
N ASN A 51 5.22 5.13 -4.07
CA ASN A 51 5.40 3.74 -4.46
C ASN A 51 4.32 3.28 -5.45
N VAL A 52 3.07 3.69 -5.24
CA VAL A 52 1.96 3.44 -6.19
C VAL A 52 2.21 4.14 -7.53
N ALA A 53 2.63 5.40 -7.51
CA ALA A 53 2.87 6.17 -8.73
C ALA A 53 4.00 5.60 -9.61
N LEU A 54 5.01 4.98 -9.00
CA LEU A 54 6.17 4.43 -9.70
C LEU A 54 6.19 2.90 -9.79
N ASN A 55 5.14 2.22 -9.28
CA ASN A 55 5.10 0.78 -9.13
C ASN A 55 6.38 0.23 -8.46
N ALA A 56 6.73 0.80 -7.30
CA ALA A 56 7.99 0.55 -6.65
C ALA A 56 8.14 -0.93 -6.24
N GLY A 57 9.39 -1.39 -6.27
CA GLY A 57 9.77 -2.73 -5.86
C GLY A 57 11.15 -2.71 -5.22
N GLY A 58 11.60 -3.88 -4.77
CA GLY A 58 12.90 -4.05 -4.15
C GLY A 58 13.41 -5.49 -4.27
N PRO A 59 14.47 -5.83 -3.54
CA PRO A 59 15.08 -7.16 -3.56
C PRO A 59 14.10 -8.32 -3.32
N ARG A 60 13.06 -8.12 -2.49
CA ARG A 60 12.02 -9.13 -2.23
C ARG A 60 11.12 -9.38 -3.45
N GLY A 61 11.13 -8.47 -4.43
CA GLY A 61 10.23 -8.52 -5.58
C GLY A 61 10.35 -9.78 -6.44
N VAL A 62 11.51 -10.46 -6.43
CA VAL A 62 11.68 -11.75 -7.13
C VAL A 62 10.73 -12.82 -6.62
N LYS A 63 10.44 -12.83 -5.31
CA LYS A 63 9.54 -13.82 -4.68
C LYS A 63 8.14 -13.26 -4.47
N TYR A 64 8.02 -11.97 -4.17
CA TYR A 64 6.80 -11.38 -3.64
C TYR A 64 6.14 -10.37 -4.59
N GLY A 65 6.79 -9.94 -5.67
CA GLY A 65 6.24 -8.92 -6.58
C GLY A 65 6.46 -7.49 -6.09
N VAL A 66 5.74 -6.56 -6.70
CA VAL A 66 5.93 -5.10 -6.58
C VAL A 66 4.65 -4.41 -6.07
N THR A 67 4.69 -3.10 -5.84
CA THR A 67 3.57 -2.36 -5.23
C THR A 67 2.21 -2.64 -5.90
N ARG A 68 2.14 -2.74 -7.23
CA ARG A 68 0.89 -3.06 -7.94
C ARG A 68 0.25 -4.37 -7.49
N ASP A 69 1.04 -5.38 -7.15
CA ASP A 69 0.54 -6.71 -6.77
C ASP A 69 -0.17 -6.71 -5.40
N TYR A 70 0.03 -5.64 -4.63
CA TYR A 70 -0.55 -5.43 -3.29
C TYR A 70 -1.62 -4.34 -3.25
N LEU A 71 -2.06 -3.82 -4.39
CA LEU A 71 -3.15 -2.84 -4.46
C LEU A 71 -4.49 -3.51 -4.70
N LEU A 72 -5.41 -3.34 -3.76
CA LEU A 72 -6.80 -3.77 -3.90
C LEU A 72 -7.73 -2.65 -4.38
N GLY A 73 -7.36 -1.38 -4.16
CA GLY A 73 -8.16 -0.21 -4.52
C GLY A 73 -7.49 1.10 -4.14
N LEU A 74 -7.96 2.20 -4.73
CA LEU A 74 -7.44 3.55 -4.52
C LEU A 74 -8.58 4.57 -4.53
N ASP A 75 -8.46 5.59 -3.68
CA ASP A 75 -9.21 6.84 -3.80
C ASP A 75 -8.28 7.89 -4.45
N VAL A 76 -8.64 8.36 -5.64
CA VAL A 76 -7.79 9.24 -6.47
C VAL A 76 -8.54 10.51 -6.84
N VAL A 77 -7.90 11.68 -6.65
CA VAL A 77 -8.40 12.96 -7.14
C VAL A 77 -7.84 13.20 -8.54
N LEU A 78 -8.71 13.34 -9.53
CA LEU A 78 -8.35 13.62 -10.92
C LEU A 78 -8.09 15.12 -11.14
N PRO A 79 -7.44 15.52 -12.26
CA PRO A 79 -7.14 16.93 -12.54
C PRO A 79 -8.36 17.86 -12.59
N ASN A 80 -9.54 17.33 -12.91
CA ASN A 80 -10.81 18.08 -12.91
C ASN A 80 -11.47 18.16 -11.52
N GLY A 81 -10.80 17.69 -10.46
CA GLY A 81 -11.30 17.65 -9.09
C GLY A 81 -12.23 16.48 -8.78
N VAL A 82 -12.55 15.63 -9.76
CA VAL A 82 -13.39 14.44 -9.52
C VAL A 82 -12.62 13.41 -8.72
N ILE A 83 -13.27 12.84 -7.70
CA ILE A 83 -12.73 11.72 -6.94
C ILE A 83 -13.26 10.43 -7.57
N ILE A 84 -12.33 9.54 -7.93
CA ILE A 84 -12.67 8.18 -8.32
C ILE A 84 -12.26 7.22 -7.20
N ARG A 85 -13.08 6.18 -6.99
CA ARG A 85 -12.77 5.05 -6.13
C ARG A 85 -12.62 3.81 -7.00
N THR A 86 -11.50 3.12 -6.85
CA THR A 86 -11.21 1.89 -7.59
C THR A 86 -11.19 0.70 -6.64
N GLY A 87 -11.58 -0.47 -7.14
CA GLY A 87 -11.48 -1.73 -6.41
C GLY A 87 -12.30 -1.77 -5.11
N GLY A 88 -11.80 -2.50 -4.10
CA GLY A 88 -12.46 -2.72 -2.82
C GLY A 88 -11.57 -3.44 -1.82
N LYS A 89 -12.13 -3.92 -0.70
CA LYS A 89 -11.38 -4.73 0.29
C LYS A 89 -11.20 -6.20 -0.11
N THR A 90 -11.65 -6.57 -1.29
CA THR A 90 -11.69 -7.96 -1.78
C THR A 90 -10.90 -8.08 -3.07
N LEU A 91 -10.19 -9.20 -3.23
CA LEU A 91 -9.45 -9.50 -4.47
C LEU A 91 -10.40 -9.77 -5.65
N LYS A 92 -11.60 -10.30 -5.37
CA LYS A 92 -12.63 -10.59 -6.36
C LYS A 92 -13.98 -10.03 -5.88
N ASN A 93 -14.58 -9.18 -6.70
CA ASN A 93 -15.98 -8.77 -6.59
C ASN A 93 -16.79 -9.47 -7.68
N VAL A 94 -17.93 -10.04 -7.31
CA VAL A 94 -18.86 -10.76 -8.21
C VAL A 94 -20.18 -10.03 -8.26
#